data_AF-A0A3B8TYA2-F1
#
_entry.id   AF-A0A3B8TYA2-F1
#
_cell.length_a   1.000
_cell.length_b   1.000
_cell.length_c   1.000
_cell.angle_alpha   90.00
_cell.angle_beta   90.00
_cell.angle_gamma   90.00
#
_symmetry.space_group_name_H-M   'P 1'
#
loop_
_entity.id
_entity.type
_entity.pdbx_description
1 polymer ?
#
loop_
_entity_poly.entity_id
_entity_poly.type
_entity_poly.pdbx_seq_one_letter_code
_entity_poly.pdbx_strand_id
1 'polypeptide(L)'
;DLTSLKLKLLPSDSLRYPTKAAFNAKIAGYSDRISAVLVPCDFLEHLNTTFSYPQAESDTLSKRIAVRFALERIVELKKYLADHGYETNETKLRIGENAALFRGAFVAVGMLGFFVLLLSLTGVLLTVQLMLTRSKNQIESILIQGVRPAAVLMWYLKGLALLFLIVTVVSFFVVYGVKTMVVLPFLDGFSFEVEGEVLSLKTIVFLSFVVVTMVAVNAAMIVVELRRIFTR
;
A
#
# COMPACT_ATOMS: atom_id res chain seq x y z
N ASP A 1 41.00 17.49 -29.49
CA ASP A 1 41.60 17.47 -28.13
C ASP A 1 40.57 17.16 -27.05
N LEU A 2 40.40 15.87 -26.72
CA LEU A 2 39.53 15.37 -25.65
C LEU A 2 40.18 15.48 -24.25
N THR A 3 41.27 16.22 -24.12
CA THR A 3 42.13 16.24 -22.93
C THR A 3 41.88 17.43 -22.00
N SER A 4 41.12 18.44 -22.45
CA SER A 4 40.82 19.64 -21.65
C SER A 4 39.32 19.85 -21.51
N LEU A 5 38.88 20.11 -20.27
CA LEU A 5 37.50 20.39 -19.92
C LEU A 5 37.43 21.73 -19.18
N LYS A 6 36.54 22.63 -19.60
CA LYS A 6 36.24 23.82 -18.82
C LYS A 6 35.23 23.47 -17.73
N LEU A 7 35.69 23.43 -16.48
CA LEU A 7 34.83 23.26 -15.32
C LEU A 7 34.25 24.62 -14.95
N LYS A 8 32.93 24.78 -15.02
CA LYS A 8 32.25 26.01 -14.62
C LYS A 8 31.53 25.76 -13.30
N LEU A 9 31.92 26.50 -12.26
CA LEU A 9 31.20 26.52 -11.00
C LEU A 9 29.97 27.39 -11.16
N LEU A 10 28.81 26.79 -10.89
CA LEU A 10 27.53 27.47 -10.90
C LEU A 10 27.04 27.62 -9.45
N PRO A 11 26.61 28.82 -9.05
CA PRO A 11 26.02 28.99 -7.73
C PRO A 11 24.69 28.24 -7.65
N SER A 12 24.44 27.60 -6.51
CA SER A 12 23.17 26.92 -6.22
C SER A 12 21.99 27.90 -6.15
N ASP A 13 22.26 29.15 -5.76
CA ASP A 13 21.28 30.24 -5.72
C ASP A 13 21.94 31.55 -6.17
N SER A 14 21.61 32.01 -7.37
CA SER A 14 22.25 33.17 -8.01
C SER A 14 21.98 34.50 -7.31
N LEU A 15 20.99 34.54 -6.40
CA LEU A 15 20.64 35.72 -5.62
C LEU A 15 21.47 35.86 -4.32
N ARG A 16 21.99 34.76 -3.77
CA ARG A 16 22.82 34.76 -2.55
C ARG A 16 24.30 34.47 -2.80
N TYR A 17 24.65 33.88 -3.94
CA TYR A 17 26.01 33.46 -4.26
C TYR A 17 26.44 34.02 -5.63
N PRO A 18 27.00 35.24 -5.71
CA PRO A 18 27.25 35.92 -6.97
C PRO A 18 28.46 35.38 -7.75
N THR A 19 29.30 34.54 -7.14
CA THR A 19 30.63 34.23 -7.69
C THR A 19 30.59 33.03 -8.64
N LYS A 20 30.65 33.32 -9.94
CA LYS A 20 30.88 32.31 -10.99
C LYS A 20 32.38 32.21 -11.26
N ALA A 21 32.93 31.01 -11.24
CA ALA A 21 34.33 30.77 -11.59
C ALA A 21 34.45 29.66 -12.64
N ALA A 22 35.42 29.82 -13.54
CA ALA A 22 35.71 28.85 -14.59
C ALA A 22 37.17 28.39 -14.45
N PHE A 23 37.36 27.08 -14.36
CA PHE A 23 38.65 26.42 -14.24
C PHE A 23 38.93 25.60 -15.49
N ASN A 24 40.16 25.64 -15.98
CA ASN A 24 40.61 24.73 -17.03
C ASN A 24 41.12 23.46 -16.35
N ALA A 25 40.43 22.35 -16.57
CA ALA A 25 40.79 21.05 -16.02
C ALA A 25 41.34 20.13 -17.12
N LYS A 26 42.25 19.23 -16.73
CA LYS A 26 42.75 18.14 -17.57
C LYS A 26 42.13 16.83 -17.11
N ILE A 27 41.64 16.03 -18.04
CA ILE A 27 41.01 14.74 -17.72
C ILE A 27 42.10 13.71 -17.45
N ALA A 28 42.14 13.16 -16.22
CA ALA A 28 43.10 12.13 -15.82
C ALA A 28 42.68 10.73 -16.27
N GLY A 29 41.38 10.46 -16.36
CA GLY A 29 40.83 9.18 -16.79
C GLY A 29 39.31 9.14 -16.65
N TYR A 30 38.70 8.17 -17.33
CA TYR A 30 37.26 7.89 -17.25
C TYR A 30 37.04 6.63 -16.40
N SER A 31 35.95 6.61 -15.64
CA SER A 31 35.54 5.42 -14.88
C SER A 31 34.07 5.11 -15.17
N ASP A 32 33.81 3.91 -15.64
CA ASP A 32 32.44 3.44 -15.89
C ASP A 32 31.70 3.05 -14.59
N ARG A 33 32.41 3.05 -13.46
CA ARG A 33 31.87 2.67 -12.14
C ARG A 33 31.34 3.84 -11.32
N ILE A 34 31.72 5.08 -11.65
CA ILE A 34 31.39 6.26 -10.84
C ILE A 34 30.85 7.35 -11.78
N SER A 35 29.58 7.71 -11.62
CA SER A 35 28.89 8.75 -12.42
C SER A 35 29.19 10.19 -11.96
N ALA A 36 30.30 10.40 -11.25
CA ALA A 36 30.71 11.67 -10.66
C ALA A 36 32.10 12.10 -11.14
N VAL A 37 32.31 13.42 -11.22
CA VAL A 37 33.62 13.99 -11.53
C VAL A 37 34.48 13.99 -10.27
N LEU A 38 35.52 13.17 -10.25
CA LEU A 38 36.53 13.17 -9.19
C LEU A 38 37.53 14.29 -9.42
N VAL A 39 37.77 15.08 -8.37
CA VAL A 39 38.75 16.17 -8.36
C VAL A 39 39.78 15.94 -7.26
N PRO A 40 41.03 16.43 -7.39
CA PRO A 40 42.02 16.35 -6.33
C PRO A 40 41.53 17.02 -5.03
N CYS A 41 41.97 16.51 -3.88
CA CYS A 41 41.61 17.08 -2.58
C CYS A 41 42.07 18.53 -2.46
N ASP A 42 43.28 18.85 -2.93
CA ASP A 42 43.84 20.20 -2.92
C ASP A 42 42.96 21.20 -3.68
N PHE A 43 42.31 20.75 -4.75
CA PHE A 43 41.36 21.58 -5.50
C PHE A 43 40.11 21.87 -4.66
N LEU A 44 39.57 20.87 -3.94
CA LEU A 44 38.44 21.08 -3.03
C LEU A 44 38.80 22.03 -1.88
N GLU A 45 40.00 21.90 -1.31
CA GLU A 45 40.48 22.79 -0.24
C GLU A 45 40.68 24.23 -0.73
N HIS A 46 41.22 24.40 -1.95
CA HIS A 46 41.33 25.70 -2.59
C HIS A 46 39.96 26.32 -2.89
N LEU A 47 38.98 25.51 -3.34
CA LEU A 47 37.62 26.00 -3.54
C LEU A 47 36.93 26.36 -2.24
N ASN A 48 37.11 25.55 -1.20
CA ASN A 48 36.59 25.86 0.13
C ASN A 48 37.20 27.18 0.61
N THR A 49 38.51 27.38 0.56
CA THR A 49 39.12 28.65 1.02
C THR A 49 38.71 29.87 0.20
N THR A 50 38.56 29.74 -1.13
CA THR A 50 38.28 30.86 -2.04
C THR A 50 36.79 31.24 -2.11
N PHE A 51 35.91 30.24 -2.02
CA PHE A 51 34.45 30.42 -2.14
C PHE A 51 33.70 30.17 -0.83
N SER A 52 34.40 29.93 0.29
CA SER A 52 33.77 29.91 1.61
C SER A 52 33.25 31.29 1.98
N TYR A 53 32.14 31.30 2.70
CA TYR A 53 31.55 32.51 3.22
C TYR A 53 32.44 33.10 4.34
N PRO A 54 32.74 34.42 4.36
CA PRO A 54 33.57 35.06 5.40
C PRO A 54 32.96 35.07 6.81
N GLN A 55 31.84 34.38 7.02
CA GLN A 55 31.08 34.32 8.27
C GLN A 55 30.65 32.89 8.61
N ALA A 56 31.40 31.89 8.13
CA ALA A 56 31.32 30.52 8.61
C ALA A 56 32.42 30.26 9.64
N GLU A 57 32.59 31.17 10.61
CA GLU A 57 33.25 30.80 11.87
C GLU A 57 32.36 29.75 12.54
N SER A 58 32.80 28.49 12.46
CA SER A 58 32.53 27.44 13.44
C SER A 58 31.08 27.35 13.97
N ASP A 59 30.07 27.35 13.11
CA ASP A 59 28.72 27.01 13.54
C ASP A 59 28.33 25.63 13.05
N THR A 60 28.50 24.68 13.96
CA THR A 60 27.98 23.31 13.98
C THR A 60 26.46 23.27 13.96
N LEU A 61 25.81 23.96 13.02
CA LEU A 61 24.36 23.93 12.87
C LEU A 61 24.03 23.52 11.45
N SER A 62 23.93 22.20 11.26
CA SER A 62 23.06 21.65 10.22
C SER A 62 21.69 22.34 10.36
N LYS A 63 21.41 23.32 9.49
CA LYS A 63 20.11 23.99 9.35
C LYS A 63 19.06 23.05 8.73
N ARG A 64 19.06 21.78 9.16
CA ARG A 64 18.20 20.71 8.65
C ARG A 64 17.30 20.28 9.79
N ILE A 65 16.07 20.74 9.76
CA ILE A 65 15.04 20.33 10.71
C ILE A 65 14.34 19.12 10.11
N ALA A 66 14.47 17.96 10.76
CA ALA A 66 13.76 16.76 10.37
C ALA A 66 12.41 16.72 11.10
N VAL A 67 11.33 16.91 10.35
CA VAL A 67 9.96 16.87 10.90
C VAL A 67 9.27 15.60 10.42
N ARG A 68 8.76 14.80 11.35
CA ARG A 68 7.86 13.67 11.04
C ARG A 68 6.44 14.20 10.96
N PHE A 69 5.76 13.92 9.85
CA PHE A 69 4.39 14.35 9.62
C PHE A 69 3.55 13.19 9.09
N ALA A 70 2.23 13.29 9.27
CA ALA A 70 1.29 12.36 8.68
C ALA A 70 1.24 12.56 7.15
N LEU A 71 1.30 11.44 6.41
CA LEU A 71 1.33 11.42 4.95
C LEU A 71 0.15 12.17 4.31
N GLU A 72 -0.98 12.22 5.01
CA GLU A 72 -2.25 12.84 4.61
C GLU A 72 -2.17 14.37 4.47
N ARG A 73 -1.20 15.02 5.11
CA ARG A 73 -1.05 16.49 5.14
C ARG A 73 0.16 17.01 4.35
N ILE A 74 0.78 16.15 3.54
CA ILE A 74 1.98 16.49 2.75
C ILE A 74 1.75 17.67 1.81
N VAL A 75 0.56 17.73 1.19
CA VAL A 75 0.22 18.77 0.21
C VAL A 75 0.07 20.15 0.88
N GLU A 76 -0.60 20.20 2.03
CA GLU A 76 -0.76 21.43 2.83
C GLU A 76 0.59 21.91 3.38
N LEU A 77 1.42 20.97 3.84
CA LEU A 77 2.75 21.25 4.36
C LEU A 77 3.67 21.82 3.28
N LYS A 78 3.65 21.27 2.06
CA LYS A 78 4.43 21.81 0.92
C LYS A 78 4.06 23.25 0.62
N LYS A 79 2.75 23.57 0.62
CA LYS A 79 2.27 24.93 0.40
C LYS A 79 2.75 25.87 1.51
N TYR A 80 2.64 25.45 2.77
CA TYR A 80 3.13 26.23 3.90
C TYR A 80 4.65 26.48 3.83
N LEU A 81 5.45 25.47 3.49
CA LEU A 81 6.91 25.61 3.40
C LEU A 81 7.35 26.46 2.21
N ALA A 82 6.64 26.37 1.08
CA ALA A 82 6.87 27.22 -0.08
C ALA A 82 6.52 28.69 0.22
N ASP A 83 5.39 28.94 0.86
CA ASP A 83 4.93 30.29 1.23
C ASP A 83 5.90 30.97 2.23
N HIS A 84 6.59 30.20 3.07
CA HIS A 84 7.56 30.70 4.05
C HIS A 84 9.03 30.62 3.59
N GLY A 85 9.31 30.22 2.33
CA GLY A 85 10.66 30.25 1.76
C GLY A 85 11.63 29.21 2.33
N TYR A 86 11.13 28.07 2.83
CA TYR A 86 11.98 26.98 3.33
C TYR A 86 12.39 26.02 2.20
N GLU A 87 13.69 25.81 2.02
CA GLU A 87 14.21 24.79 1.11
C GLU A 87 13.97 23.38 1.67
N THR A 88 13.09 22.63 1.02
CA THR A 88 12.86 21.21 1.32
C THR A 88 13.65 20.30 0.40
N ASN A 89 14.03 19.13 0.92
CA ASN A 89 14.56 18.04 0.10
C ASN A 89 13.42 17.46 -0.77
N GLU A 90 13.28 17.99 -1.99
CA GLU A 90 12.19 17.67 -2.92
C GLU A 90 12.05 16.17 -3.21
N THR A 91 13.15 15.42 -3.18
CA THR A 91 13.16 13.99 -3.47
C THR A 91 12.33 13.19 -2.45
N LYS A 92 12.41 13.52 -1.16
CA LYS A 92 11.61 12.84 -0.12
C LYS A 92 10.15 13.26 -0.14
N LEU A 93 9.86 14.50 -0.55
CA LEU A 93 8.51 15.01 -0.64
C LEU A 93 7.72 14.37 -1.80
N ARG A 94 8.39 14.14 -2.93
CA ARG A 94 7.82 13.41 -4.09
C ARG A 94 7.53 11.94 -3.78
N ILE A 95 8.36 11.28 -2.95
CA ILE A 95 8.10 9.90 -2.50
C ILE A 95 6.82 9.86 -1.65
N GLY A 96 6.60 10.85 -0.77
CA GLY A 96 5.40 10.95 0.04
C GLY A 96 4.12 11.25 -0.77
N GLU A 97 4.22 12.07 -1.81
CA GLU A 97 3.11 12.34 -2.74
C GLU A 97 2.68 11.08 -3.50
N ASN A 98 3.65 10.34 -4.03
CA ASN A 98 3.37 9.08 -4.74
C ASN A 98 2.69 8.06 -3.81
N ALA A 99 3.16 7.95 -2.56
CA ALA A 99 2.56 7.05 -1.57
C ALA A 99 1.10 7.42 -1.21
N ALA A 100 0.78 8.71 -1.15
CA ALA A 100 -0.59 9.17 -0.93
C ALA A 100 -1.52 8.79 -2.10
N LEU A 101 -1.05 8.95 -3.35
CA LEU A 101 -1.79 8.52 -4.56
C LEU A 101 -2.01 7.00 -4.58
N PHE A 102 -0.97 6.21 -4.27
CA PHE A 102 -1.09 4.76 -4.18
C PHE A 102 -2.09 4.33 -3.10
N ARG A 103 -2.08 4.98 -1.93
CA ARG A 103 -3.08 4.70 -0.87
C ARG A 103 -4.50 4.94 -1.35
N GLY A 104 -4.76 6.03 -2.08
CA GLY A 104 -6.06 6.31 -2.69
C GLY A 104 -6.51 5.22 -3.66
N ALA A 105 -5.60 4.76 -4.54
CA ALA A 105 -5.88 3.67 -5.47
C ALA A 105 -6.19 2.34 -4.76
N PHE A 106 -5.41 1.99 -3.73
CA PHE A 106 -5.66 0.78 -2.94
C PHE A 106 -7.03 0.80 -2.22
N VAL A 107 -7.45 1.96 -1.70
CA VAL A 107 -8.79 2.11 -1.08
C VAL A 107 -9.89 1.90 -2.13
N ALA A 108 -9.75 2.48 -3.32
CA ALA A 108 -10.72 2.30 -4.41
C ALA A 108 -10.86 0.84 -4.84
N VAL A 109 -9.72 0.14 -5.00
CA VAL A 109 -9.72 -1.31 -5.31
C VAL A 109 -10.31 -2.12 -4.15
N GLY A 110 -10.02 -1.76 -2.90
CA GLY A 110 -10.62 -2.39 -1.73
C GLY A 110 -12.16 -2.25 -1.72
N MET A 111 -12.67 -1.08 -2.11
CA MET A 111 -14.11 -0.84 -2.23
C MET A 111 -14.74 -1.70 -3.32
N LEU A 112 -14.08 -1.84 -4.47
CA LEU A 112 -14.52 -2.76 -5.53
C LEU A 112 -14.56 -4.21 -5.03
N GLY A 113 -13.55 -4.64 -4.28
CA GLY A 113 -13.53 -5.97 -3.64
C GLY A 113 -14.71 -6.18 -2.69
N PHE A 114 -15.07 -5.17 -1.91
CA PHE A 114 -16.25 -5.20 -1.04
C PHE A 114 -17.56 -5.37 -1.82
N PHE A 115 -17.72 -4.67 -2.95
CA PHE A 115 -18.87 -4.86 -3.83
C PHE A 115 -18.94 -6.29 -4.38
N VAL A 116 -17.81 -6.86 -4.80
CA VAL A 116 -17.75 -8.25 -5.28
C VAL A 116 -18.16 -9.24 -4.18
N LEU A 117 -17.79 -9.00 -2.92
CA LEU A 117 -18.23 -9.83 -1.79
C LEU A 117 -19.76 -9.81 -1.62
N LEU A 118 -20.39 -8.64 -1.73
CA LEU A 118 -21.85 -8.50 -1.69
C LEU A 118 -22.55 -9.23 -2.84
N LEU A 119 -22.00 -9.12 -4.06
CA LEU A 119 -22.52 -9.85 -5.21
C LEU A 119 -22.40 -11.37 -5.01
N SER A 120 -21.26 -11.83 -4.48
CA SER A 120 -21.00 -13.24 -4.21
C SER A 120 -21.99 -13.83 -3.20
N LEU A 121 -22.26 -13.10 -2.10
CA LEU A 121 -23.29 -13.48 -1.11
C LEU A 121 -24.65 -13.72 -1.79
N THR A 122 -25.06 -12.80 -2.65
CA THR A 122 -26.32 -12.91 -3.41
C THR A 122 -26.32 -14.11 -4.36
N GLY A 123 -25.21 -14.38 -5.04
CA GLY A 123 -25.08 -15.53 -5.95
C GLY A 123 -25.18 -16.89 -5.25
N VAL A 124 -24.62 -17.00 -4.04
CA VAL A 124 -24.74 -18.21 -3.22
C VAL A 124 -26.18 -18.45 -2.80
N LEU A 125 -26.89 -17.39 -2.43
CA LEU A 125 -28.31 -17.48 -2.05
C LEU A 125 -29.18 -17.97 -3.21
N LEU A 126 -28.98 -17.42 -4.40
CA LEU A 126 -29.68 -17.86 -5.59
C LEU A 126 -29.42 -19.35 -5.87
N THR A 127 -28.19 -19.79 -5.67
CA THR A 127 -27.80 -21.21 -5.83
C THR A 127 -28.54 -22.10 -4.83
N VAL A 128 -28.61 -21.70 -3.56
CA VAL A 128 -29.35 -22.44 -2.52
C VAL A 128 -30.84 -22.48 -2.84
N GLN A 129 -31.44 -21.36 -3.27
CA GLN A 129 -32.85 -21.30 -3.68
C GLN A 129 -33.15 -22.22 -4.87
N LEU A 130 -32.27 -22.25 -5.88
CA LEU A 130 -32.40 -23.14 -7.04
C LEU A 130 -32.26 -24.61 -6.63
N MET A 131 -31.31 -24.94 -5.75
CA MET A 131 -31.18 -26.28 -5.18
C MET A 131 -32.46 -26.69 -4.45
N LEU A 132 -33.02 -25.83 -3.59
CA LEU A 132 -34.26 -26.08 -2.87
C LEU A 132 -35.44 -26.28 -3.84
N THR A 133 -35.53 -25.45 -4.87
CA THR A 133 -36.64 -25.46 -5.83
C THR A 133 -36.60 -26.69 -6.73
N ARG A 134 -35.42 -27.12 -7.19
CA ARG A 134 -35.26 -28.35 -7.98
C ARG A 134 -35.48 -29.62 -7.17
N SER A 135 -35.21 -29.59 -5.87
CA SER A 135 -35.37 -30.75 -4.98
C SER A 135 -36.74 -30.85 -4.32
N LYS A 136 -37.70 -29.95 -4.60
CA LYS A 136 -39.07 -30.00 -4.07
C LYS A 136 -39.72 -31.39 -4.19
N ASN A 137 -39.59 -32.04 -5.35
CA ASN A 137 -40.18 -33.35 -5.60
C ASN A 137 -39.54 -34.47 -4.77
N GLN A 138 -38.25 -34.34 -4.42
CA GLN A 138 -37.55 -35.30 -3.55
C GLN A 138 -37.84 -35.03 -2.07
N ILE A 139 -37.97 -33.75 -1.69
CA ILE A 139 -38.33 -33.34 -0.33
C ILE A 139 -39.74 -33.82 0.01
N GLU A 140 -40.70 -33.76 -0.91
CA GLU A 140 -42.06 -34.26 -0.72
C GLU A 140 -42.07 -35.78 -0.44
N SER A 141 -41.27 -36.55 -1.18
CA SER A 141 -41.12 -38.00 -0.97
C SER A 141 -40.50 -38.37 0.40
N ILE A 142 -39.59 -37.54 0.91
CA ILE A 142 -38.98 -37.71 2.24
C ILE A 142 -39.90 -37.18 3.37
N LEU A 143 -40.73 -36.17 3.09
CA LEU A 143 -41.69 -35.64 4.05
C LEU A 143 -42.82 -36.63 4.34
N ILE A 144 -43.21 -37.43 3.33
CA ILE A 144 -44.14 -38.56 3.49
C ILE A 144 -43.58 -39.63 4.44
N GLN A 145 -42.25 -39.70 4.63
CA GLN A 145 -41.59 -40.61 5.59
C GLN A 145 -41.46 -40.03 7.01
N GLY A 146 -42.02 -38.85 7.30
CA GLY A 146 -42.10 -38.28 8.67
C GLY A 146 -40.84 -37.56 9.16
N VAL A 147 -39.91 -37.19 8.26
CA VAL A 147 -38.69 -36.46 8.63
C VAL A 147 -39.01 -34.99 8.91
N ARG A 148 -38.51 -34.47 10.04
CA ARG A 148 -38.65 -33.06 10.41
C ARG A 148 -37.90 -32.16 9.41
N PRO A 149 -38.54 -31.16 8.77
CA PRO A 149 -37.92 -30.29 7.76
C PRO A 149 -36.71 -29.49 8.29
N ALA A 150 -36.61 -29.28 9.60
CA ALA A 150 -35.49 -28.60 10.25
C ALA A 150 -34.15 -29.37 10.19
N ALA A 151 -34.17 -30.71 10.11
CA ALA A 151 -32.95 -31.52 10.11
C ALA A 151 -32.20 -31.43 8.77
N VAL A 152 -32.94 -31.41 7.66
CA VAL A 152 -32.40 -31.21 6.31
C VAL A 152 -31.74 -29.83 6.21
N LEU A 153 -32.35 -28.81 6.81
CA LEU A 153 -31.83 -27.45 6.82
C LEU A 153 -30.48 -27.32 7.53
N MET A 154 -30.31 -27.96 8.69
CA MET A 154 -29.04 -27.96 9.43
C MET A 154 -27.91 -28.64 8.64
N TRP A 155 -28.23 -29.67 7.85
CA TRP A 155 -27.26 -30.31 6.95
C TRP A 155 -26.78 -29.37 5.85
N TYR A 156 -27.70 -28.65 5.20
CA TYR A 156 -27.34 -27.63 4.20
C TYR A 156 -26.53 -26.48 4.81
N LEU A 157 -26.91 -26.00 6.01
CA LEU A 157 -26.20 -24.92 6.70
C LEU A 157 -24.76 -25.32 7.03
N LYS A 158 -24.55 -26.56 7.51
CA LYS A 158 -23.21 -27.10 7.80
C LYS A 158 -22.35 -27.24 6.56
N GLY A 159 -22.92 -27.75 5.47
CA GLY A 159 -22.20 -27.86 4.19
C GLY A 159 -21.76 -26.49 3.66
N LEU A 160 -22.65 -25.49 3.75
CA LEU A 160 -22.35 -24.13 3.34
C LEU A 160 -21.28 -23.49 4.23
N ALA A 161 -21.39 -23.66 5.56
CA ALA A 161 -20.39 -23.15 6.50
C ALA A 161 -19.00 -23.77 6.27
N LEU A 162 -18.94 -25.08 5.99
CA LEU A 162 -17.69 -25.77 5.66
C LEU A 162 -17.07 -25.21 4.37
N LEU A 163 -17.89 -24.97 3.34
CA LEU A 163 -17.42 -24.37 2.08
C LEU A 163 -16.78 -23.00 2.32
N PHE A 164 -17.45 -22.11 3.08
CA PHE A 164 -16.89 -20.79 3.39
C PHE A 164 -15.64 -20.83 4.26
N LEU A 165 -15.56 -21.79 5.18
CA LEU A 165 -14.36 -22.03 5.97
C LEU A 165 -13.17 -22.36 5.04
N ILE A 166 -13.37 -23.31 4.11
CA ILE A 166 -12.34 -23.70 3.13
C ILE A 166 -11.93 -22.51 2.27
N VAL A 167 -12.90 -21.77 1.70
CA VAL A 167 -12.63 -20.60 0.87
C VAL A 167 -11.84 -19.54 1.64
N THR A 168 -12.18 -19.30 2.91
CA THR A 168 -11.47 -18.31 3.73
C THR A 168 -10.03 -18.74 3.99
N VAL A 169 -9.80 -20.01 4.32
CA VAL A 169 -8.46 -20.55 4.55
C VAL A 169 -7.62 -20.44 3.28
N VAL A 170 -8.16 -20.87 2.13
CA VAL A 170 -7.47 -20.77 0.84
C VAL A 170 -7.16 -19.31 0.49
N SER A 171 -8.14 -18.41 0.65
CA SER A 171 -7.96 -16.97 0.41
C SER A 171 -6.85 -16.38 1.28
N PHE A 172 -6.80 -16.75 2.56
CA PHE A 172 -5.75 -16.30 3.48
C PHE A 172 -4.35 -16.73 3.00
N PHE A 173 -4.18 -18.00 2.60
CA PHE A 173 -2.89 -18.49 2.09
C PHE A 173 -2.48 -17.80 0.78
N VAL A 174 -3.44 -17.56 -0.12
CA VAL A 174 -3.16 -16.84 -1.38
C VAL A 174 -2.72 -15.41 -1.10
N VAL A 175 -3.45 -14.68 -0.25
CA VAL A 175 -3.09 -13.30 0.13
C VAL A 175 -1.74 -13.26 0.84
N TYR A 176 -1.47 -14.22 1.72
CA TYR A 176 -0.17 -14.37 2.39
C TYR A 176 0.96 -14.54 1.37
N GLY A 177 0.80 -15.48 0.43
CA GLY A 177 1.79 -15.74 -0.62
C GLY A 177 2.05 -14.52 -1.50
N VAL A 178 0.99 -13.84 -1.94
CA VAL A 178 1.11 -12.59 -2.73
C VAL A 178 1.82 -11.50 -1.94
N LYS A 179 1.48 -11.33 -0.64
CA LYS A 179 2.15 -10.36 0.22
C LYS A 179 3.66 -10.64 0.30
N THR A 180 4.03 -11.88 0.57
CA THR A 180 5.44 -12.24 0.80
C THR A 180 6.28 -12.24 -0.48
N MET A 181 5.73 -12.73 -1.60
CA MET A 181 6.49 -12.91 -2.84
C MET A 181 6.50 -11.68 -3.74
N VAL A 182 5.43 -10.88 -3.73
CA VAL A 182 5.26 -9.78 -4.68
C VAL A 182 5.37 -8.44 -3.97
N VAL A 183 4.60 -8.27 -2.89
CA VAL A 183 4.42 -6.96 -2.26
C VAL A 183 5.68 -6.55 -1.50
N LEU A 184 6.21 -7.39 -0.58
CA LEU A 184 7.43 -7.08 0.18
C LEU A 184 8.64 -6.70 -0.69
N PRO A 185 9.07 -7.50 -1.70
CA PRO A 185 10.22 -7.12 -2.53
C PRO A 185 9.94 -5.89 -3.40
N PHE A 186 8.68 -5.63 -3.77
CA PHE A 186 8.30 -4.41 -4.48
C PHE A 186 8.43 -3.18 -3.57
N LEU A 187 8.02 -3.27 -2.31
CA LEU A 187 8.09 -2.17 -1.33
C LEU A 187 9.52 -1.87 -0.85
N ASP A 188 10.39 -2.89 -0.74
CA ASP A 188 11.81 -2.71 -0.43
C ASP A 188 12.51 -1.82 -1.48
N GLY A 189 12.14 -1.97 -2.75
CA GLY A 189 12.63 -1.12 -3.85
C GLY A 189 12.24 0.36 -3.72
N PHE A 190 11.23 0.68 -2.91
CA PHE A 190 10.75 2.04 -2.65
C PHE A 190 11.05 2.53 -1.23
N SER A 191 11.82 1.80 -0.42
CA SER A 191 12.15 2.14 0.97
C SER A 191 10.93 2.32 1.90
N PHE A 192 9.83 1.62 1.61
CA PHE A 192 8.66 1.61 2.49
C PHE A 192 8.76 0.46 3.49
N GLU A 193 9.08 0.76 4.75
CA GLU A 193 8.92 -0.19 5.84
C GLU A 193 7.43 -0.38 6.14
N VAL A 194 6.91 -1.56 5.78
CA VAL A 194 5.58 -1.99 6.22
C VAL A 194 5.73 -2.63 7.60
N GLU A 195 5.58 -1.82 8.65
CA GLU A 195 5.46 -2.33 10.03
C GLU A 195 4.17 -3.14 10.17
N GLY A 196 4.30 -4.47 10.28
CA GLY A 196 3.16 -5.34 10.58
C GLY A 196 3.44 -6.82 10.37
N GLU A 197 3.59 -7.55 11.46
CA GLU A 197 3.56 -9.01 11.46
C GLU A 197 2.24 -9.50 10.86
N VAL A 198 2.33 -10.44 9.91
CA VAL A 198 1.15 -10.97 9.21
C VAL A 198 0.19 -11.66 10.18
N LEU A 199 0.74 -12.31 11.21
CA LEU A 199 0.02 -12.98 12.28
C LEU A 199 -0.23 -12.07 13.50
N SER A 200 -0.44 -10.77 13.26
CA SER A 200 -0.92 -9.90 14.32
C SER A 200 -2.29 -10.36 14.82
N LEU A 201 -2.54 -10.22 16.12
CA LEU A 201 -3.84 -10.50 16.75
C LEU A 201 -4.98 -9.75 16.03
N LYS A 202 -4.69 -8.55 15.49
CA LYS A 202 -5.65 -7.77 14.68
C LYS A 202 -6.11 -8.52 13.43
N THR A 203 -5.21 -9.19 12.73
CA THR A 203 -5.52 -9.97 11.52
C THR A 203 -6.41 -11.16 11.85
N ILE A 204 -6.11 -11.87 12.94
CA ILE A 204 -6.89 -13.03 13.39
C ILE A 204 -8.30 -12.60 13.80
N VAL A 205 -8.42 -11.53 14.58
CA VAL A 205 -9.72 -10.96 14.97
C VAL A 205 -10.51 -10.55 13.72
N PHE A 206 -9.90 -9.86 12.77
CA PHE A 206 -10.57 -9.47 11.53
C PHE A 206 -11.04 -10.67 10.70
N LEU A 207 -10.20 -11.69 10.54
CA LEU A 207 -10.55 -12.92 9.82
C LEU A 207 -11.72 -13.64 10.49
N SER A 208 -11.68 -13.79 11.82
CA SER A 208 -12.77 -14.40 12.58
C SER A 208 -14.07 -13.62 12.44
N PHE A 209 -14.00 -12.28 12.46
CA PHE A 209 -15.14 -11.42 12.26
C PHE A 209 -15.75 -11.60 10.86
N VAL A 210 -14.94 -11.65 9.80
CA VAL A 210 -15.43 -11.88 8.43
C VAL A 210 -16.14 -13.22 8.30
N VAL A 211 -15.57 -14.30 8.85
CA VAL A 211 -16.18 -15.64 8.82
C VAL A 211 -17.50 -15.66 9.58
N VAL A 212 -17.52 -15.14 10.80
CA VAL A 212 -18.73 -15.08 11.64
C VAL A 212 -19.81 -14.27 10.93
N THR A 213 -19.46 -13.12 10.34
CA THR A 213 -20.42 -12.25 9.65
C THR A 213 -20.99 -12.95 8.40
N MET A 214 -20.15 -13.60 7.59
CA MET A 214 -20.64 -14.37 6.43
C MET A 214 -21.58 -15.50 6.83
N VAL A 215 -21.22 -16.28 7.86
CA VAL A 215 -22.08 -17.37 8.34
C VAL A 215 -23.39 -16.83 8.91
N ALA A 216 -23.34 -15.75 9.70
CA ALA A 216 -24.52 -15.13 10.30
C ALA A 216 -25.48 -14.58 9.24
N VAL A 217 -24.96 -13.84 8.23
CA VAL A 217 -25.77 -13.30 7.13
C VAL A 217 -26.41 -14.43 6.32
N ASN A 218 -25.66 -15.47 5.99
CA ASN A 218 -26.20 -16.60 5.23
C ASN A 218 -27.25 -17.39 6.04
N ALA A 219 -27.01 -17.62 7.33
CA ALA A 219 -27.99 -18.26 8.21
C ALA A 219 -29.28 -17.44 8.34
N ALA A 220 -29.16 -16.12 8.54
CA ALA A 220 -30.30 -15.21 8.60
C ALA A 220 -31.10 -15.22 7.29
N MET A 221 -30.42 -15.14 6.15
CA MET A 221 -31.06 -15.15 4.84
C MET A 221 -31.82 -16.46 4.57
N ILE A 222 -31.24 -17.61 4.92
CA ILE A 222 -31.91 -18.91 4.80
C ILE A 222 -33.17 -18.96 5.68
N VAL A 223 -33.09 -18.48 6.92
CA VAL A 223 -34.24 -18.43 7.85
C VAL A 223 -35.35 -17.51 7.36
N VAL A 224 -34.99 -16.33 6.81
CA VAL A 224 -35.94 -15.37 6.23
C VAL A 224 -36.68 -15.98 5.04
N GLU A 225 -35.95 -16.62 4.12
CA GLU A 225 -36.56 -17.25 2.94
C GLU A 225 -37.45 -18.43 3.34
N LEU A 226 -37.07 -19.19 4.37
CA LEU A 226 -37.87 -20.30 4.86
C LEU A 226 -39.18 -19.83 5.52
N ARG A 227 -39.13 -18.76 6.31
CA ARG A 227 -40.34 -18.12 6.86
C ARG A 227 -41.29 -17.73 5.74
N ARG A 228 -40.77 -17.12 4.66
CA ARG A 228 -41.57 -16.70 3.50
C ARG A 228 -42.28 -17.89 2.82
N ILE A 229 -41.62 -19.05 2.72
CA ILE A 229 -42.21 -20.26 2.11
C ILE A 229 -43.26 -20.90 3.02
N PHE A 230 -43.04 -20.95 4.34
CA PHE A 230 -43.99 -21.56 5.29
C PHE A 230 -45.20 -20.67 5.64
N THR A 231 -45.13 -19.36 5.40
CA THR A 231 -46.27 -18.43 5.55
C THR A 231 -47.19 -18.35 4.32
N ARG A 232 -46.93 -19.14 3.27
CA ARG A 232 -47.81 -19.29 2.09
C ARG A 232 -48.38 -20.69 2.05
#